data_AF-A0A433UFF8-F1
#
_entry.id   AF-A0A433UFF8-F1
#
_cell.length_a   1.000
_cell.length_b   1.000
_cell.length_c   1.000
_cell.angle_alpha   90.00
_cell.angle_beta   90.00
_cell.angle_gamma   90.00
#
_symmetry.space_group_name_H-M   'P 1'
#
loop_
_entity.id
_entity.type
_entity.pdbx_description
1 polymer ?
#
loop_
_entity_poly.entity_id
_entity_poly.type
_entity_poly.pdbx_seq_one_letter_code
_entity_poly.pdbx_strand_id
1 'polypeptide(L)' 'MTDEEILDLTDVDRWNPAQFGDPPPFLQDGLQLTIFFDCSEEPPEPDDFEDLEEFKKAWKSWTEKFPHIVARS' A
#
# COMPACT_ATOMS: atom_id res chain seq x y z
N MET A 1 -17.77 -33.29 17.72
CA MET A 1 -16.85 -32.15 17.67
C MET A 1 -17.68 -31.02 17.10
N THR A 2 -18.24 -30.19 17.96
CA THR A 2 -19.15 -29.10 17.60
C THR A 2 -18.32 -27.86 17.31
N ASP A 3 -18.67 -27.13 16.25
CA ASP A 3 -18.06 -25.86 15.80
C ASP A 3 -18.21 -24.68 16.79
N GLU A 4 -18.28 -24.97 18.10
CA GLU A 4 -18.61 -24.03 19.16
C GLU A 4 -17.38 -23.66 20.03
N GLU A 5 -16.20 -24.25 19.78
CA GLU A 5 -14.97 -24.03 20.57
C GLU A 5 -13.95 -23.08 19.88
N ILE A 6 -14.40 -22.15 19.03
CA ILE A 6 -13.53 -21.10 18.45
C ILE A 6 -14.20 -19.72 18.55
N LEU A 7 -14.69 -19.31 19.71
CA LEU A 7 -15.12 -17.92 19.93
C LEU A 7 -14.83 -17.42 21.37
N ASP A 8 -13.72 -17.85 21.99
CA ASP A 8 -13.34 -17.39 23.34
C ASP A 8 -12.01 -16.62 23.38
N LEU A 9 -11.89 -15.63 22.50
CA LEU A 9 -11.02 -14.47 22.71
C LEU A 9 -11.82 -13.23 22.30
N THR A 10 -12.73 -12.84 23.19
CA THR A 10 -13.16 -11.45 23.43
C THR A 10 -13.31 -10.59 22.16
N ASP A 11 -14.44 -10.72 21.48
CA ASP A 11 -14.90 -9.79 20.43
C ASP A 11 -14.91 -8.30 20.90
N VAL A 12 -14.85 -8.08 22.21
CA VAL A 12 -14.68 -6.78 22.88
C VAL A 12 -13.34 -6.08 22.62
N ASP A 13 -12.30 -6.80 22.16
CA ASP A 13 -11.00 -6.23 21.75
C ASP A 13 -10.89 -6.05 20.23
N ARG A 14 -11.96 -6.35 19.47
CA ARG A 14 -11.85 -6.50 18.02
C ARG A 14 -11.81 -5.19 17.25
N TRP A 15 -12.34 -4.10 17.81
CA TRP A 15 -12.28 -2.76 17.23
C TRP A 15 -12.81 -1.69 18.21
N ASN A 16 -11.97 -0.77 18.69
CA ASN A 16 -12.41 0.39 19.47
C ASN A 16 -11.99 1.71 18.79
N PRO A 17 -12.93 2.47 18.18
CA PRO A 17 -12.61 3.72 17.51
C PRO A 17 -11.97 4.76 18.43
N ALA A 18 -12.21 4.70 19.74
CA ALA A 18 -11.63 5.63 20.71
C ALA A 18 -10.12 5.40 20.94
N GLN A 19 -9.56 4.25 20.55
CA GLN A 19 -8.11 4.00 20.64
C GLN A 19 -7.30 4.72 19.55
N PHE A 20 -7.94 5.18 18.48
CA PHE A 20 -7.27 5.81 17.33
C PHE A 20 -7.06 7.32 17.51
N GLY A 21 -7.62 7.92 18.57
CA GLY A 21 -7.55 9.36 18.83
C GLY A 21 -8.49 10.19 17.95
N ASP A 22 -8.43 11.52 18.10
CA ASP A 22 -9.19 12.43 17.24
C ASP A 22 -8.64 12.35 15.81
N PRO A 23 -9.51 12.27 14.78
CA PRO A 23 -9.07 12.35 13.41
C PRO A 23 -8.37 13.71 13.23
N PRO A 24 -7.23 13.75 12.51
CA PRO A 24 -6.57 15.01 12.28
C PRO A 24 -7.53 16.05 11.67
N PRO A 25 -7.39 17.34 12.05
CA PRO A 25 -8.38 18.40 11.78
C PRO A 25 -8.64 18.66 10.28
N PHE A 26 -7.82 18.11 9.39
CA PHE A 26 -7.98 18.22 7.94
C PHE A 26 -8.94 17.18 7.32
N LEU A 27 -9.47 16.23 8.10
CA LEU A 27 -10.41 15.19 7.63
C LEU A 27 -11.89 15.62 7.68
N GLN A 28 -12.17 16.87 8.08
CA GLN A 28 -13.51 17.24 8.55
C GLN A 28 -14.57 17.45 7.45
N ASP A 29 -14.19 17.53 6.16
CA ASP A 29 -15.12 17.85 5.07
C ASP A 29 -14.93 16.97 3.82
N GLY A 30 -15.02 15.65 3.95
CA GLY A 30 -15.06 14.74 2.78
C GLY A 30 -13.78 14.73 1.90
N LEU A 31 -12.72 15.36 2.39
CA LEU A 31 -11.42 15.36 1.75
C LEU A 31 -10.70 14.08 2.15
N GLN A 32 -10.68 13.11 1.23
CA GLN A 32 -9.71 12.02 1.28
C GLN A 32 -8.32 12.66 1.42
N LEU A 33 -7.55 12.21 2.41
CA LEU A 33 -6.13 12.51 2.45
C LEU A 33 -5.53 12.07 1.13
N THR A 34 -5.12 13.03 0.30
CA THR A 34 -4.07 12.75 -0.66
C THR A 34 -2.80 12.65 0.17
N ILE A 35 -2.61 11.49 0.80
CA ILE A 35 -1.29 10.97 1.14
C ILE A 35 -0.63 10.80 -0.21
N PHE A 36 -0.10 11.89 -0.76
CA PHE A 36 0.63 11.91 -2.01
C PHE A 36 1.80 10.96 -1.82
N PHE A 37 1.61 9.71 -2.21
CA PHE A 37 2.70 8.78 -2.37
C PHE A 37 3.60 9.40 -3.43
N ASP A 38 4.88 9.55 -3.08
CA ASP A 38 5.88 10.05 -4.01
C ASP A 38 6.04 9.00 -5.12
N CYS A 39 5.33 9.19 -6.23
CA CYS A 39 5.38 8.28 -7.39
C CYS A 39 6.74 8.31 -8.11
N SER A 40 7.72 9.11 -7.64
CA SER A 40 9.03 9.21 -8.30
C SER A 40 9.85 7.92 -8.26
N GLU A 41 9.51 7.00 -7.37
CA GLU A 41 10.12 5.67 -7.25
C GLU A 41 9.28 4.54 -7.85
N GLU A 42 8.15 4.83 -8.51
CA GLU A 42 7.31 3.78 -9.11
C GLU A 42 8.02 3.08 -10.29
N PRO A 43 7.87 1.74 -10.43
CA PRO A 43 8.40 1.02 -11.57
C PRO A 43 7.71 1.43 -12.87
N PRO A 44 8.37 1.32 -14.03
CA PRO A 44 7.72 1.56 -15.32
C PRO A 44 6.59 0.54 -15.52
N GLU A 45 5.46 0.99 -16.06
CA GLU A 45 4.32 0.13 -16.38
C GLU A 45 4.49 -0.47 -17.79
N PRO A 46 4.18 -1.76 -18.01
CA PRO A 46 4.34 -2.38 -19.32
C PRO A 46 3.44 -1.77 -20.39
N ASP A 47 2.26 -1.26 -20.01
CA ASP A 47 1.29 -0.64 -20.92
C ASP A 47 1.73 0.75 -21.44
N ASP A 48 2.76 1.36 -20.83
CA ASP A 48 3.34 2.63 -21.30
C ASP A 48 4.28 2.46 -22.50
N PHE A 49 4.58 1.22 -22.90
CA PHE A 49 5.52 0.90 -23.97
C PHE A 49 4.83 0.12 -25.09
N GLU A 50 5.04 0.54 -26.33
CA GLU A 50 4.53 -0.18 -27.51
C GLU A 50 5.31 -1.48 -27.77
N ASP A 51 6.58 -1.52 -27.33
CA ASP A 51 7.50 -2.64 -27.55
C ASP A 51 8.07 -3.21 -26.23
N LEU A 52 8.17 -4.54 -26.19
CA LEU A 52 8.64 -5.29 -25.03
C LEU A 52 10.13 -5.04 -24.73
N GLU A 53 10.97 -4.77 -25.73
CA GLU A 53 12.37 -4.42 -25.51
C GLU A 53 12.53 -3.02 -24.93
N GLU A 54 11.66 -2.07 -25.27
CA GLU A 54 11.65 -0.75 -24.65
C GLU A 54 11.27 -0.83 -23.18
N PHE A 55 10.23 -1.60 -22.85
CA PHE A 55 9.86 -1.87 -21.46
C PHE A 55 11.02 -2.52 -20.68
N LYS A 56 11.65 -3.58 -21.22
CA LYS A 56 12.79 -4.25 -20.57
C LYS A 56 13.94 -3.28 -20.30
N LYS A 57 14.22 -2.37 -21.24
CA LYS A 57 15.27 -1.37 -21.07
C LYS A 57 14.93 -0.38 -19.96
N ALA A 58 13.69 0.13 -19.94
CA ALA A 58 13.22 1.02 -18.89
C ALA A 58 13.23 0.34 -17.52
N TRP A 59 12.75 -0.91 -17.46
CA TRP A 59 12.78 -1.75 -16.26
C TRP A 59 14.19 -1.93 -15.74
N LYS A 60 15.15 -2.28 -16.61
CA LYS A 60 16.56 -2.42 -16.22
C LYS A 60 17.10 -1.12 -15.62
N SER A 61 16.90 0.01 -16.29
CA SER A 61 17.34 1.32 -15.78
C SER A 61 16.70 1.68 -14.44
N TRP A 62 15.43 1.33 -14.23
CA TRP A 62 14.74 1.54 -12.96
C TRP A 62 15.34 0.66 -11.85
N THR A 63 15.59 -0.63 -12.10
CA THR A 63 16.18 -1.54 -11.10
C THR A 63 17.60 -1.13 -10.69
N GLU A 64 18.39 -0.56 -11.61
CA GLU A 64 19.71 -0.01 -11.32
C GLU A 64 19.63 1.29 -10.49
N LYS A 65 18.59 2.10 -10.70
CA LYS A 65 18.36 3.37 -9.98
C LYS A 65 17.79 3.16 -8.57
N PHE A 66 16.98 2.12 -8.37
CA PHE A 66 16.29 1.84 -7.11
C PHE A 66 16.59 0.44 -6.55
N PRO A 67 17.88 0.10 -6.29
CA PRO A 67 18.26 -1.24 -5.85
C PRO A 67 17.66 -1.61 -4.48
N HIS A 68 17.36 -0.63 -3.63
CA HIS A 68 16.72 -0.84 -2.31
C HIS A 68 15.27 -1.30 -2.41
N ILE A 69 14.58 -1.00 -3.51
CA ILE A 69 13.20 -1.42 -3.75
C ILE A 69 13.18 -2.87 -4.24
N VAL A 70 14.07 -3.20 -5.18
CA VAL A 70 14.22 -4.54 -5.75
C VAL A 70 14.76 -5.55 -4.74
N ALA A 71 15.61 -5.14 -3.80
CA ALA A 71 16.17 -6.04 -2.79
C ALA A 71 15.18 -6.42 -1.67
N ARG A 72 14.05 -5.73 -1.54
CA ARG A 72 13.01 -5.99 -0.51
C ARG A 72 11.80 -6.77 -1.02
N SER A 73 11.71 -7.03 -2.33
CA SER A 73 10.64 -7.81 -2.98
C SER A 73 10.92 -9.31 -3.02
#